data_AF-A0A9D5SUD5-F1
#
_entry.id   AF-A0A9D5SUD5-F1
#
_cell.length_a   1.000
_cell.length_b   1.000
_cell.length_c   1.000
_cell.angle_alpha   90.00
_cell.angle_beta   90.00
_cell.angle_gamma   90.00
#
_symmetry.space_group_name_H-M   'P 1'
#
loop_
_entity.id
_entity.type
_entity.pdbx_description
1 polymer ?
#
loop_
_entity_poly.entity_id
_entity_poly.type
_entity_poly.pdbx_seq_one_letter_code
_entity_poly.pdbx_strand_id
1 'polypeptide(L)'
;MNFIDKAFENHLTGDNFLQAMADVYSEPEVRDMLNKYPRFVKDVILIIDYDYEIQMEGLDNVICGNLGEQLPEILQALDNCGASQEADVLRQAKLMPLDEY
;
A
#
# COMPACT_ATOMS: atom_id res chain seq x y z
N MET A 1 -17.95 3.39 -13.18
CA MET A 1 -17.39 4.47 -12.37
C MET A 1 -17.12 3.91 -11.00
N ASN A 2 -15.85 3.64 -10.71
CA ASN A 2 -15.41 3.00 -9.47
C ASN A 2 -15.17 4.04 -8.37
N PHE A 3 -14.74 3.59 -7.19
CA PHE A 3 -14.42 4.46 -6.06
C PHE A 3 -13.36 5.54 -6.37
N ILE A 4 -12.37 5.26 -7.23
CA ILE A 4 -11.32 6.21 -7.62
C ILE A 4 -11.92 7.34 -8.48
N ASP A 5 -12.72 6.97 -9.48
CA ASP A 5 -13.41 7.95 -10.34
C ASP A 5 -14.29 8.87 -9.49
N LYS A 6 -15.07 8.30 -8.57
CA LYS A 6 -15.92 9.05 -7.65
C LYS A 6 -15.11 9.97 -6.75
N ALA A 7 -13.96 9.52 -6.24
CA ALA A 7 -13.10 10.34 -5.38
C ALA A 7 -12.57 11.56 -6.12
N PHE A 8 -12.20 11.42 -7.39
CA PHE A 8 -11.76 12.52 -8.23
C PHE A 8 -12.89 13.48 -8.61
N GLU A 9 -14.04 12.96 -9.02
CA GLU A 9 -15.21 13.81 -9.33
C GLU A 9 -15.66 14.64 -8.12
N ASN A 10 -15.61 14.06 -6.92
CA ASN A 10 -15.96 14.73 -5.67
C ASN A 10 -14.81 15.55 -5.08
N HIS A 11 -13.65 15.62 -5.74
CA HIS A 11 -12.47 16.37 -5.27
C HIS A 11 -12.07 16.01 -3.83
N LEU A 12 -12.15 14.72 -3.49
CA LEU A 12 -11.76 14.24 -2.17
C LEU A 12 -10.27 14.46 -1.93
N THR A 13 -9.92 14.82 -0.69
CA THR A 13 -8.55 15.10 -0.27
C THR A 13 -8.30 14.57 1.14
N GLY A 14 -7.02 14.41 1.50
CA GLY A 14 -6.60 13.94 2.83
C GLY A 14 -7.29 12.63 3.21
N ASP A 15 -7.79 12.57 4.44
CA ASP A 15 -8.41 11.37 5.02
C ASP A 15 -9.63 10.88 4.22
N ASN A 16 -10.43 11.78 3.66
CA ASN A 16 -11.59 11.38 2.84
C ASN A 16 -11.17 10.64 1.57
N PHE A 17 -10.04 11.04 0.98
CA PHE A 17 -9.48 10.34 -0.17
C PHE A 17 -8.93 8.97 0.25
N LEU A 18 -8.15 8.91 1.34
CA LEU A 18 -7.59 7.67 1.86
C LEU A 18 -8.68 6.66 2.21
N GLN A 19 -9.75 7.11 2.88
CA GLN A 19 -10.89 6.27 3.24
C GLN A 19 -11.60 5.74 2.00
N ALA A 20 -11.78 6.55 0.96
CA ALA A 20 -12.35 6.08 -0.30
C ALA A 20 -11.48 5.02 -0.98
N MET A 21 -10.14 5.08 -0.85
CA MET A 21 -9.25 4.06 -1.45
C MET A 21 -9.37 2.69 -0.76
N ALA A 22 -9.85 2.63 0.49
CA ALA A 22 -10.10 1.36 1.18
C ALA A 22 -11.25 0.55 0.53
N ASP A 23 -12.10 1.18 -0.29
CA ASP A 23 -13.13 0.47 -1.06
C ASP A 23 -12.55 -0.52 -2.08
N VAL A 24 -11.22 -0.51 -2.32
CA VAL A 24 -10.51 -1.53 -3.12
C VAL A 24 -10.71 -2.97 -2.60
N TYR A 25 -11.06 -3.14 -1.33
CA TYR A 25 -11.43 -4.46 -0.77
C TYR A 25 -12.86 -4.87 -1.14
N SER A 26 -13.73 -3.92 -1.47
CA SER A 26 -15.10 -4.15 -1.92
C SER A 26 -15.24 -4.21 -3.44
N GLU A 27 -14.33 -3.57 -4.18
CA GLU A 27 -14.26 -3.56 -5.65
C GLU A 27 -12.87 -4.08 -6.14
N PRO A 28 -12.50 -5.36 -5.89
CA PRO A 28 -11.16 -5.88 -6.16
C PRO A 28 -10.77 -5.85 -7.64
N GLU A 29 -11.73 -5.90 -8.56
CA GLU A 29 -11.53 -5.78 -10.01
C GLU A 29 -10.87 -4.47 -10.43
N VAL A 30 -10.93 -3.44 -9.59
CA VAL A 30 -10.29 -2.14 -9.85
C VAL A 30 -8.76 -2.25 -9.82
N ARG A 31 -8.19 -3.27 -9.14
CA ARG A 31 -6.74 -3.51 -9.08
C ARG A 31 -6.14 -3.69 -10.48
N ASP A 32 -6.84 -4.37 -11.38
CA ASP A 32 -6.40 -4.58 -12.78
C ASP A 32 -6.37 -3.28 -13.60
N MET A 33 -7.02 -2.23 -13.11
CA MET A 33 -7.15 -0.94 -13.78
C MET A 33 -6.28 0.16 -13.15
N LEU A 34 -5.52 -0.12 -12.09
CA LEU A 34 -4.72 0.90 -11.38
C LEU A 34 -3.69 1.60 -12.27
N ASN A 35 -3.20 0.93 -13.31
CA ASN A 35 -2.28 1.51 -14.29
C ASN A 35 -2.89 2.65 -15.13
N LYS A 36 -4.22 2.82 -15.10
CA LYS A 36 -4.92 3.93 -15.79
C LYS A 36 -4.98 5.21 -14.95
N TYR A 37 -4.69 5.12 -13.65
CA TYR A 37 -4.73 6.24 -12.72
C TYR A 37 -3.33 6.81 -12.48
N PRO A 38 -3.23 8.05 -11.97
CA PRO A 38 -1.96 8.61 -11.54
C PRO A 38 -1.27 7.69 -10.51
N ARG A 39 0.06 7.64 -10.56
CA ARG A 39 0.88 6.72 -9.74
C ARG A 39 0.55 6.77 -8.25
N PHE A 40 0.27 7.96 -7.71
CA PHE A 40 -0.02 8.13 -6.28
C PHE A 40 -1.25 7.33 -5.82
N VAL A 41 -2.21 7.04 -6.71
CA VAL A 41 -3.39 6.21 -6.35
C VAL A 41 -2.96 4.78 -6.06
N LYS A 42 -2.10 4.21 -6.91
CA LYS A 42 -1.52 2.88 -6.68
C LYS A 42 -0.68 2.88 -5.41
N ASP A 43 0.13 3.93 -5.19
CA ASP A 43 0.96 4.04 -4.00
C ASP A 43 0.11 4.08 -2.71
N VAL A 44 -1.00 4.81 -2.70
CA VAL A 44 -1.94 4.84 -1.55
C VAL A 44 -2.53 3.46 -1.28
N ILE A 45 -2.98 2.74 -2.31
CA ILE A 45 -3.56 1.39 -2.15
C ILE A 45 -2.50 0.41 -1.62
N LEU A 46 -1.26 0.48 -2.12
CA LEU A 46 -0.16 -0.35 -1.61
C LEU A 46 0.15 -0.06 -0.15
N ILE A 47 0.09 1.21 0.28
CA ILE A 47 0.29 1.59 1.68
C ILE A 47 -0.86 1.08 2.56
N ILE A 48 -2.10 1.10 2.07
CA ILE A 48 -3.25 0.53 2.77
C ILE A 48 -3.10 -1.00 2.91
N ASP A 49 -2.73 -1.70 1.84
CA ASP A 49 -2.48 -3.15 1.89
C ASP A 49 -1.34 -3.49 2.87
N TYR A 50 -0.27 -2.69 2.87
CA TYR A 50 0.82 -2.80 3.83
C TYR A 50 0.38 -2.59 5.29
N ASP A 51 -0.37 -1.51 5.58
CA ASP A 51 -0.85 -1.20 6.93
C ASP A 51 -1.82 -2.28 7.43
N TYR A 52 -2.66 -2.83 6.56
CA TYR A 52 -3.54 -3.95 6.89
C TYR A 52 -2.74 -5.22 7.23
N GLU A 53 -1.78 -5.59 6.39
CA GLU A 53 -1.01 -6.83 6.56
C GLU A 53 -0.14 -6.78 7.82
N ILE A 54 0.55 -5.67 8.09
CA ILE A 54 1.39 -5.53 9.28
C ILE A 54 0.55 -5.57 10.58
N GLN A 55 -0.70 -5.09 10.55
CA GLN A 55 -1.60 -5.13 11.71
C GLN A 55 -2.20 -6.52 11.94
N MET A 56 -2.46 -7.28 10.88
CA MET A 56 -3.14 -8.58 10.98
C MET A 56 -2.17 -9.74 11.19
N GLU A 57 -1.14 -9.83 10.36
CA GLU A 57 -0.24 -10.99 10.30
C GLU A 57 1.21 -10.64 10.70
N GLY A 58 1.50 -9.34 10.87
CA GLY A 58 2.80 -8.86 11.34
C GLY A 58 3.86 -8.72 10.25
N LEU A 59 5.06 -8.37 10.69
CA LEU A 59 6.19 -8.00 9.81
C LEU A 59 6.67 -9.17 8.93
N ASP A 60 6.61 -10.40 9.43
CA ASP A 60 7.06 -11.59 8.70
C ASP A 60 6.24 -11.81 7.43
N ASN A 61 4.93 -11.59 7.51
CA ASN A 61 4.05 -11.77 6.37
C ASN A 61 4.22 -10.64 5.33
N VAL A 62 4.65 -9.45 5.77
CA VAL A 62 5.02 -8.36 4.88
C VAL A 62 6.31 -8.67 4.11
N ILE A 63 7.33 -9.23 4.77
CA ILE A 63 8.66 -9.42 4.19
C ILE A 63 8.78 -10.73 3.42
N CYS A 64 8.26 -11.82 3.98
CA CYS A 64 8.44 -13.19 3.49
C CYS A 64 7.13 -13.87 3.08
N GLY A 65 5.99 -13.26 3.38
CA GLY A 65 4.67 -13.83 3.11
C GLY A 65 3.93 -13.09 1.99
N ASN A 66 2.64 -12.82 2.22
CA ASN A 66 1.70 -12.31 1.21
C ASN A 66 2.19 -11.09 0.42
N LEU A 67 2.93 -10.17 1.07
CA LEU A 67 3.42 -8.95 0.41
C LEU A 67 4.90 -9.03 0.04
N GLY A 68 5.59 -10.15 0.26
CA GLY A 68 7.03 -10.28 0.02
C GLY A 68 7.42 -9.99 -1.44
N GLU A 69 6.61 -10.44 -2.41
CA GLU A 69 6.83 -10.13 -3.83
C GLU A 69 6.56 -8.66 -4.17
N GLN A 70 5.64 -8.02 -3.45
CA GLN A 70 5.24 -6.62 -3.64
C GLN A 70 6.08 -5.65 -2.81
N LEU A 71 6.96 -6.15 -1.93
CA LEU A 71 7.79 -5.34 -1.04
C LEU A 71 8.58 -4.23 -1.77
N PRO A 72 9.19 -4.45 -2.95
CA PRO A 72 9.84 -3.36 -3.68
C PRO A 72 8.89 -2.23 -4.08
N GLU A 73 7.64 -2.56 -4.42
CA GLU A 73 6.62 -1.57 -4.77
C GLU A 73 6.12 -0.80 -3.54
N ILE A 74 5.96 -1.50 -2.41
CA ILE A 74 5.59 -0.90 -1.11
C ILE A 74 6.69 0.07 -0.65
N LEU A 75 7.95 -0.34 -0.70
CA LEU A 75 9.09 0.53 -0.38
C LEU A 75 9.10 1.80 -1.24
N GLN A 76 8.84 1.65 -2.55
CA GLN A 76 8.76 2.79 -3.45
C GLN A 76 7.57 3.70 -3.15
N ALA A 77 6.42 3.13 -2.77
CA ALA A 77 5.23 3.89 -2.37
C ALA A 77 5.49 4.71 -1.09
N LEU A 78 6.14 4.10 -0.09
CA LEU A 78 6.56 4.76 1.15
C LEU A 78 7.54 5.92 0.87
N ASP A 79 8.53 5.72 0.00
CA ASP A 79 9.42 6.81 -0.39
C ASP A 79 8.68 7.93 -1.13
N ASN A 80 7.77 7.58 -2.04
CA ASN A 80 7.00 8.56 -2.82
C ASN A 80 6.09 9.43 -1.94
N CYS A 81 5.58 8.88 -0.83
CA CYS A 81 4.75 9.63 0.12
C CYS A 81 5.56 10.34 1.22
N GLY A 82 6.90 10.19 1.22
CA GLY A 82 7.80 10.81 2.18
C GLY A 82 8.00 10.03 3.48
N ALA A 83 7.46 8.81 3.57
CA ALA A 83 7.67 7.88 4.69
C ALA A 83 9.00 7.09 4.55
N SER A 84 10.08 7.76 4.15
CA SER A 84 11.37 7.10 3.89
C SER A 84 11.98 6.42 5.11
N GLN A 85 11.68 6.91 6.32
CA GLN A 85 12.13 6.24 7.55
C GLN A 85 11.50 4.84 7.69
N GLU A 86 10.21 4.70 7.37
CA GLU A 86 9.52 3.41 7.38
C GLU A 86 10.09 2.47 6.30
N ALA A 87 10.32 3.02 5.10
CA ALA A 87 10.95 2.27 4.01
C ALA A 87 12.35 1.76 4.41
N ASP A 88 13.14 2.57 5.11
CA ASP A 88 14.46 2.18 5.60
C ASP A 88 14.38 1.08 6.65
N VAL A 89 13.42 1.15 7.59
CA VAL A 89 13.19 0.09 8.59
C VAL A 89 12.86 -1.23 7.89
N LEU A 90 11.95 -1.22 6.90
CA LEU A 90 11.59 -2.41 6.14
C LEU A 90 12.77 -2.97 5.32
N ARG A 91 13.63 -2.12 4.76
CA ARG A 91 14.86 -2.55 4.08
C ARG A 91 15.81 -3.25 5.04
N GLN A 92 15.99 -2.72 6.26
CA GLN A 92 16.86 -3.34 7.26
C GLN A 92 16.27 -4.66 7.75
N ALA A 93 14.98 -4.69 8.05
CA ALA A 93 14.29 -5.90 8.44
C ALA A 93 14.51 -7.01 7.41
N LYS A 94 14.30 -6.75 6.12
CA LYS A 94 14.55 -7.75 5.06
C LYS A 94 15.94 -8.41 5.11
N LEU A 95 16.95 -7.74 5.65
CA LEU A 95 18.31 -8.25 5.76
C LEU A 95 18.59 -9.03 7.07
N MET A 96 17.67 -8.98 8.04
CA MET A 96 17.78 -9.71 9.30
C MET A 96 17.52 -11.22 9.11
N PRO A 97 18.20 -12.09 9.86
CA PRO A 97 17.92 -13.53 9.87
C PRO A 97 16.48 -13.78 10.34
N LEU A 98 15.79 -14.75 9.73
CA LEU A 98 14.43 -15.17 10.10
C LEU A 98 14.29 -15.62 11.57
N ASP A 99 15.42 -15.95 12.22
CA ASP A 99 15.48 -16.41 13.61
C ASP A 99 15.35 -15.27 14.65
N GLU A 100 15.33 -14.00 14.19
CA GLU A 100 15.24 -12.80 15.04
C GLU A 100 13.85 -12.12 15.02
N TYR A 101 12.85 -12.79 14.46
CA TYR A 101 11.46 -12.33 14.38
C TYR A 101 10.53 -13.00 15.41
#